data_AF-A0A2K0SXW3-F1
#
_entry.id   AF-A0A2K0SXW3-F1
#
_cell.length_a   1.000
_cell.length_b   1.000
_cell.length_c   1.000
_cell.angle_alpha   90.00
_cell.angle_beta   90.00
_cell.angle_gamma   90.00
#
_symmetry.space_group_name_H-M   'P 1'
#
loop_
_entity.id
_entity.type
_entity.pdbx_description
1 polymer ?
#
loop_
_entity_poly.entity_id
_entity_poly.type
_entity_poly.pdbx_seq_one_letter_code
_entity_poly.pdbx_strand_id
1 'polypeptide(L)'
;MIWKLFRPGDLVLREDEIGNLWLFVLIQATYSSIVPRNSHTWVGEEKKEANFKTWSLRWNEANGCLERKTTFFRCTKFSGQQPIKTLPVYPIRYQEDIKGENTEQFLAKRGRKWWELIAGPAICQQHSGLAFSKEGRRINEGGEKSRVDGRVVIGDKWKTPANLDFIFGLEDNNIHLVVRESERELFVSDLREPYQWDNLPISTALTDEQAMLCPPVVDCHDLRSKKRLTVSIVNLQPVKWNQDALSQLVLDEKKKQMLEGLVHHHTNRHRRNEKGDLIAGKGQSLVILLYGPPGVGKTLTAESIAEAVRKPLVAMSIGEMVWDETQLQERLQTEFQRAIDWDAVLLLDEADVVLEARSFEDVRRNGIVSS
;
A
#
# COMPACT_ATOMS: atom_id res chain seq x y z
N MET A 1 -35.81 3.56 -16.06
CA MET A 1 -34.82 4.48 -16.68
C MET A 1 -33.81 4.88 -15.61
N ILE A 2 -32.54 4.54 -15.82
CA ILE A 2 -31.48 4.57 -14.80
C ILE A 2 -31.31 5.95 -14.15
N TRP A 3 -31.54 7.04 -14.88
CA TRP A 3 -31.45 8.42 -14.36
C TRP A 3 -32.48 8.77 -13.27
N LYS A 4 -33.55 7.99 -13.09
CA LYS A 4 -34.46 8.18 -11.94
C LYS A 4 -33.84 7.68 -10.62
N LEU A 5 -32.85 6.80 -10.71
CA LEU A 5 -32.14 6.22 -9.57
C LEU A 5 -30.93 7.06 -9.15
N PHE A 6 -30.41 7.92 -10.02
CA PHE A 6 -29.16 8.64 -9.78
C PHE A 6 -29.41 10.13 -9.90
N ARG A 7 -29.31 10.85 -8.79
CA ARG A 7 -29.38 12.32 -8.77
C ARG A 7 -27.99 12.89 -8.52
N PRO A 8 -27.57 13.93 -9.26
CA PRO A 8 -26.33 14.63 -8.92
C PRO A 8 -26.30 15.06 -7.45
N GLY A 9 -25.17 14.84 -6.78
CA GLY A 9 -25.00 14.98 -5.33
C GLY A 9 -25.28 13.71 -4.52
N ASP A 10 -25.93 12.69 -5.08
CA ASP A 10 -26.19 11.43 -4.37
C ASP A 10 -24.87 10.72 -4.03
N LEU A 11 -24.86 10.08 -2.86
CA LEU A 11 -23.84 9.13 -2.46
C LEU A 11 -24.04 7.79 -3.17
N VAL A 12 -22.99 7.29 -3.80
CA VAL A 12 -22.98 6.01 -4.54
C VAL A 12 -21.84 5.11 -4.08
N LEU A 13 -22.09 3.80 -4.07
CA LEU A 13 -21.15 2.77 -3.66
C LEU A 13 -20.67 1.95 -4.85
N ARG A 14 -19.42 1.49 -4.75
CA ARG A 14 -18.76 0.51 -5.61
C ARG A 14 -18.17 -0.60 -4.74
N GLU A 15 -18.21 -1.85 -5.19
CA GLU A 15 -17.36 -2.91 -4.65
C GLU A 15 -16.05 -2.99 -5.44
N ASP A 16 -14.91 -2.94 -4.75
CA ASP A 16 -13.58 -3.03 -5.37
C ASP A 16 -13.19 -4.47 -5.75
N GLU A 17 -12.01 -4.62 -6.35
CA GLU A 17 -11.50 -5.88 -6.89
C GLU A 17 -11.31 -6.96 -5.82
N ILE A 18 -11.21 -6.59 -4.54
CA ILE A 18 -11.05 -7.51 -3.42
C ILE A 18 -12.24 -7.47 -2.45
N GLY A 19 -13.39 -6.97 -2.91
CA GLY A 19 -14.68 -7.09 -2.23
C GLY A 19 -14.99 -6.00 -1.20
N ASN A 20 -14.26 -4.88 -1.21
CA ASN A 20 -14.53 -3.78 -0.29
C ASN A 20 -15.43 -2.72 -0.91
N LEU A 21 -16.42 -2.28 -0.13
CA LEU A 21 -17.30 -1.18 -0.51
C LEU A 21 -16.57 0.16 -0.45
N TRP A 22 -16.81 1.05 -1.40
CA TRP A 22 -16.25 2.39 -1.42
C TRP A 22 -17.25 3.42 -1.89
N LEU A 23 -17.32 4.51 -1.15
CA LEU A 23 -18.22 5.62 -1.34
C LEU A 23 -17.65 6.68 -2.28
N PHE A 24 -18.52 7.21 -3.12
CA PHE A 24 -18.28 8.32 -4.00
C PHE A 24 -19.46 9.28 -3.98
N VAL A 25 -19.21 10.54 -4.30
CA VAL A 25 -20.24 11.53 -4.60
C VAL A 25 -20.47 11.55 -6.10
N LEU A 26 -21.71 11.41 -6.54
CA LEU A 26 -22.08 11.47 -7.94
C LEU A 26 -22.09 12.92 -8.43
N ILE A 27 -21.26 13.26 -9.41
CA ILE A 27 -21.28 14.55 -10.09
C ILE A 27 -22.36 14.55 -11.17
N GLN A 28 -22.38 13.52 -12.00
CA GLN A 28 -23.27 13.48 -13.15
C GLN A 28 -23.52 12.05 -13.60
N ALA A 29 -24.75 11.77 -14.02
CA ALA A 29 -25.10 10.56 -14.76
C ALA A 29 -25.54 10.96 -16.17
N THR A 30 -24.82 10.50 -17.20
CA THR A 30 -25.14 10.75 -18.61
C THR A 30 -25.44 9.45 -19.33
N TYR A 31 -26.09 9.58 -20.48
CA TYR A 31 -26.37 8.47 -21.37
C TYR A 31 -25.76 8.76 -22.73
N SER A 32 -24.91 7.85 -23.21
CA SER A 32 -24.25 7.96 -24.50
C SER A 32 -24.63 6.78 -25.40
N SER A 33 -24.66 7.08 -26.69
CA SER A 33 -24.73 6.08 -27.74
C SER A 33 -23.43 6.14 -28.54
N ILE A 34 -22.69 5.04 -28.55
CA ILE A 34 -21.42 4.92 -29.26
C ILE A 34 -21.64 3.97 -30.45
N VAL A 35 -21.38 4.45 -31.65
CA VAL A 35 -21.30 3.61 -32.86
C VAL A 35 -19.82 3.34 -33.12
N PRO A 36 -19.33 2.09 -32.97
CA PRO A 36 -17.93 1.77 -33.20
C PRO A 36 -17.54 2.07 -34.66
N ARG A 37 -16.54 2.94 -34.88
CA ARG A 37 -15.94 3.12 -36.20
C ARG A 37 -14.94 1.99 -36.46
N ASN A 38 -15.40 0.86 -36.99
CA ASN A 38 -14.50 -0.07 -37.68
C ASN A 38 -14.67 0.04 -39.19
N SER A 39 -13.54 -0.03 -39.88
CA SER A 39 -13.33 0.24 -41.29
C SER A 39 -14.16 -0.69 -42.19
N HIS A 40 -14.72 -0.11 -43.26
CA HIS A 40 -15.37 -0.76 -44.42
C HIS A 40 -16.78 -1.35 -44.31
N THR A 41 -17.45 -1.35 -43.15
CA THR A 41 -18.92 -1.61 -43.11
C THR A 41 -19.63 -0.68 -42.14
N TRP A 42 -20.65 0.03 -42.62
CA TRP A 42 -21.52 0.93 -41.82
C TRP A 42 -22.53 0.14 -40.95
N VAL A 43 -22.13 -1.00 -40.40
CA VAL A 43 -23.02 -1.93 -39.66
C VAL A 43 -22.39 -2.29 -38.32
N GLY A 44 -22.23 -1.29 -37.45
CA GLY A 44 -21.90 -1.51 -36.04
C GLY A 44 -23.17 -1.40 -35.18
N GLU A 45 -23.43 -2.37 -34.31
CA GLU A 45 -24.52 -2.26 -33.33
C GLU A 45 -24.30 -1.04 -32.42
N GLU A 46 -25.36 -0.26 -32.22
CA GLU A 46 -25.38 0.92 -31.37
C GLU A 46 -25.13 0.51 -29.89
N LYS A 47 -23.95 0.83 -29.34
CA LYS A 47 -23.65 0.58 -27.93
C LYS A 47 -24.23 1.71 -27.08
N LYS A 48 -25.29 1.37 -26.35
CA LYS A 48 -25.97 2.25 -25.39
C LYS A 48 -25.37 2.05 -24.00
N GLU A 49 -24.88 3.14 -23.41
CA GLU A 49 -24.14 3.10 -22.15
C GLU A 49 -24.56 4.26 -21.23
N ALA A 50 -24.68 3.98 -19.93
CA ALA A 50 -24.81 4.99 -18.91
C ALA A 50 -23.44 5.27 -18.29
N ASN A 51 -23.03 6.53 -18.23
CA ASN A 51 -21.77 6.96 -17.65
C ASN A 51 -22.02 7.73 -16.36
N PHE A 52 -21.24 7.44 -15.34
CA PHE A 52 -21.28 8.08 -14.03
C PHE A 52 -19.95 8.78 -13.80
N LYS A 53 -19.97 10.10 -13.71
CA LYS A 53 -18.84 10.92 -13.26
C LYS A 53 -19.00 11.08 -11.75
N THR A 54 -18.04 10.61 -10.98
CA THR A 54 -18.06 10.66 -9.51
C THR A 54 -16.77 11.24 -8.97
N TRP A 55 -16.70 11.49 -7.66
CA TRP A 55 -15.44 11.76 -6.97
C TRP A 55 -15.41 11.13 -5.57
N SER A 56 -14.21 10.91 -5.05
CA SER A 56 -13.94 10.52 -3.67
C SER A 56 -12.65 11.18 -3.18
N LEU A 57 -12.30 10.99 -1.90
CA LEU A 57 -11.05 11.53 -1.35
C LEU A 57 -9.89 10.57 -1.58
N ARG A 58 -8.72 11.14 -1.86
CA ARG A 58 -7.45 10.44 -2.11
C ARG A 58 -6.28 11.20 -1.53
N TRP A 59 -5.26 10.47 -1.12
CA TRP A 59 -3.97 11.04 -0.77
C TRP A 59 -3.16 11.28 -2.03
N ASN A 60 -2.72 12.52 -2.22
CA ASN A 60 -1.79 12.91 -3.26
C ASN A 60 -0.38 12.96 -2.66
N GLU A 61 0.43 11.94 -2.94
CA GLU A 61 1.82 11.86 -2.44
C GLU A 61 2.69 13.00 -2.96
N ALA A 62 2.46 13.49 -4.18
CA ALA A 62 3.27 14.55 -4.78
C ALA A 62 3.03 15.90 -4.10
N ASN A 63 1.79 16.19 -3.74
CA ASN A 63 1.40 17.44 -3.08
C ASN A 63 1.34 17.33 -1.55
N GLY A 64 1.45 16.12 -0.99
CA GLY A 64 1.36 15.89 0.44
C GLY A 64 0.01 16.31 1.03
N CYS A 65 -1.08 16.11 0.29
CA CYS A 65 -2.41 16.56 0.68
C CYS A 65 -3.49 15.54 0.33
N LEU A 66 -4.62 15.61 1.03
CA LEU A 66 -5.84 14.96 0.62
C LEU A 66 -6.56 15.84 -0.40
N GLU A 67 -6.99 15.22 -1.50
CA GLU A 67 -7.69 15.91 -2.57
C GLU A 67 -8.86 15.06 -3.10
N ARG A 68 -9.75 15.71 -3.83
CA ARG A 68 -10.85 15.02 -4.50
C ARG A 68 -10.35 14.48 -5.83
N LYS A 69 -10.48 13.16 -6.03
CA LYS A 69 -10.17 12.51 -7.30
C LYS A 69 -11.45 12.13 -8.03
N THR A 70 -11.49 12.45 -9.33
CA THR A 70 -12.60 12.07 -10.21
C THR A 70 -12.47 10.61 -10.61
N THR A 71 -13.57 9.87 -10.60
CA THR A 71 -13.62 8.51 -11.12
C THR A 71 -14.83 8.37 -12.04
N PHE A 72 -14.68 7.58 -13.10
CA PHE A 72 -15.72 7.35 -14.08
C PHE A 72 -16.14 5.88 -14.05
N PHE A 73 -17.44 5.65 -14.00
CA PHE A 73 -18.02 4.32 -14.09
C PHE A 73 -18.94 4.23 -15.29
N ARG A 74 -18.99 3.05 -15.92
CA ARG A 74 -19.81 2.80 -17.10
C ARG A 74 -20.67 1.57 -16.91
N CYS A 75 -21.97 1.73 -17.08
CA CYS A 75 -22.92 0.64 -17.13
C CYS A 75 -23.34 0.42 -18.58
N THR A 76 -22.96 -0.74 -19.12
CA THR A 76 -23.40 -1.17 -20.45
C THR A 76 -24.84 -1.66 -20.39
N LYS A 77 -25.57 -1.52 -21.50
CA LYS A 77 -26.92 -2.05 -21.62
C LYS A 77 -26.91 -3.57 -21.35
N PHE A 78 -27.74 -3.99 -20.40
CA PHE A 78 -28.03 -5.40 -20.12
C PHE A 78 -29.49 -5.72 -20.47
N SER A 79 -29.79 -6.99 -20.66
CA SER A 79 -31.15 -7.50 -20.88
C SER A 79 -31.80 -7.91 -19.56
N GLY A 80 -33.14 -7.80 -19.48
CA GLY A 80 -33.90 -8.23 -18.31
C GLY A 80 -33.70 -7.34 -17.08
N GLN A 81 -33.81 -7.95 -15.90
CA GLN A 81 -33.62 -7.32 -14.61
C GLN A 81 -32.31 -7.78 -14.00
N GLN A 82 -31.64 -6.89 -13.27
CA GLN A 82 -30.44 -7.20 -12.51
C GLN A 82 -30.55 -6.63 -11.09
N PRO A 83 -29.96 -7.29 -10.07
CA PRO A 83 -29.88 -6.73 -8.73
C PRO A 83 -29.12 -5.40 -8.75
N ILE A 84 -29.58 -4.41 -7.99
CA ILE A 84 -28.99 -3.07 -8.02
C ILE A 84 -27.50 -3.04 -7.66
N LYS A 85 -27.06 -3.96 -6.80
CA LYS A 85 -25.66 -4.09 -6.36
C LYS A 85 -24.73 -4.67 -7.43
N THR A 86 -25.25 -5.22 -8.53
CA THR A 86 -24.43 -5.68 -9.66
C THR A 86 -24.11 -4.55 -10.64
N LEU A 87 -24.65 -3.34 -10.42
CA LEU A 87 -24.27 -2.17 -11.20
C LEU A 87 -22.84 -1.74 -10.83
N PRO A 88 -22.10 -1.11 -11.75
CA PRO A 88 -20.75 -0.59 -11.49
C PRO A 88 -20.69 0.37 -10.29
N VAL A 89 -21.76 1.14 -10.12
CA VAL A 89 -22.05 1.92 -8.92
C VAL A 89 -23.55 1.89 -8.64
N TYR A 90 -23.92 2.02 -7.37
CA TYR A 90 -25.33 2.08 -6.96
C TYR A 90 -25.55 3.05 -5.78
N PRO A 91 -26.75 3.65 -5.63
CA PRO A 91 -27.01 4.60 -4.55
C PRO A 91 -26.91 3.96 -3.16
N ILE A 92 -26.28 4.65 -2.20
CA ILE A 92 -26.05 4.13 -0.84
C ILE A 92 -27.33 3.68 -0.12
N ARG A 93 -28.49 4.29 -0.42
CA ARG A 93 -29.79 3.91 0.15
C ARG A 93 -30.25 2.48 -0.15
N TYR A 94 -29.59 1.79 -1.08
CA TYR A 94 -29.83 0.36 -1.36
C TYR A 94 -28.81 -0.55 -0.66
N GLN A 95 -27.90 0.02 0.12
CA GLN A 95 -26.97 -0.72 0.95
C GLN A 95 -27.58 -0.97 2.33
N GLU A 96 -27.51 -2.23 2.74
CA GLU A 96 -27.88 -2.66 4.07
C GLU A 96 -26.72 -2.49 5.04
N ASP A 97 -27.00 -2.56 6.34
CA ASP A 97 -25.99 -2.48 7.39
C ASP A 97 -24.85 -3.48 7.17
N ILE A 98 -23.62 -3.00 7.39
CA ILE A 98 -22.40 -3.77 7.17
C ILE A 98 -21.98 -4.36 8.50
N LYS A 99 -21.97 -5.70 8.60
CA LYS A 99 -21.60 -6.42 9.84
C LYS A 99 -22.44 -5.98 11.06
N GLY A 100 -23.72 -5.63 10.84
CA GLY A 100 -24.65 -5.17 11.88
C GLY A 100 -24.43 -3.72 12.33
N GLU A 101 -23.56 -2.97 11.66
CA GLU A 101 -23.31 -1.54 11.87
C GLU A 101 -23.91 -0.73 10.71
N ASN A 102 -24.41 0.47 11.01
CA ASN A 102 -24.87 1.39 9.98
C ASN A 102 -23.76 1.65 8.95
N THR A 103 -24.11 1.61 7.67
CA THR A 103 -23.14 1.73 6.56
C THR A 103 -22.27 2.99 6.67
N GLU A 104 -22.86 4.14 6.96
CA GLU A 104 -22.14 5.41 7.04
C GLU A 104 -21.13 5.41 8.20
N GLN A 105 -21.54 4.89 9.36
CA GLN A 105 -20.66 4.74 10.53
C GLN A 105 -19.49 3.78 10.26
N PHE A 106 -19.78 2.64 9.63
CA PHE A 106 -18.75 1.67 9.23
C PHE A 106 -17.72 2.29 8.28
N LEU A 107 -18.19 3.02 7.25
CA LEU A 107 -17.34 3.69 6.27
C LEU A 107 -16.49 4.79 6.92
N ALA A 108 -17.07 5.61 7.80
CA ALA A 108 -16.35 6.66 8.52
C ALA A 108 -15.25 6.07 9.41
N LYS A 109 -15.56 5.03 10.19
CA LYS A 109 -14.58 4.35 11.05
C LYS A 109 -13.42 3.76 10.24
N ARG A 110 -13.72 3.10 9.12
CA ARG A 110 -12.70 2.59 8.20
C ARG A 110 -11.84 3.71 7.62
N GLY A 111 -12.47 4.81 7.20
CA GLY A 111 -11.77 5.96 6.61
C GLY A 111 -10.81 6.65 7.58
N ARG A 112 -11.20 6.80 8.85
CA ARG A 112 -10.30 7.31 9.90
C ARG A 112 -9.10 6.39 10.10
N LYS A 113 -9.32 5.08 10.13
CA LYS A 113 -8.22 4.11 10.21
C LYS A 113 -7.29 4.21 8.99
N TRP A 114 -7.84 4.37 7.78
CA TRP A 114 -7.03 4.61 6.58
C TRP A 114 -6.18 5.88 6.74
N TRP A 115 -6.78 6.98 7.22
CA TRP A 115 -6.09 8.25 7.45
C TRP A 115 -4.95 8.12 8.47
N GLU A 116 -5.19 7.47 9.61
CA GLU A 116 -4.17 7.22 10.62
C GLU A 116 -2.97 6.45 10.06
N LEU A 117 -3.22 5.46 9.19
CA LEU A 117 -2.18 4.63 8.59
C LEU A 117 -1.32 5.39 7.57
N ILE A 118 -1.91 6.32 6.80
CA ILE A 118 -1.16 7.08 5.79
C ILE A 118 -0.54 8.37 6.33
N ALA A 119 -1.16 8.98 7.35
CA ALA A 119 -0.70 10.23 7.93
C ALA A 119 0.47 10.02 8.92
N GLY A 120 0.54 8.82 9.50
CA GLY A 120 1.58 8.42 10.45
C GLY A 120 2.93 8.10 9.82
N PRO A 121 3.95 7.80 10.65
CA PRO A 121 5.17 7.15 10.19
C PRO A 121 4.87 5.74 9.67
N ALA A 122 5.86 5.13 9.01
CA ALA A 122 5.73 3.75 8.57
C ALA A 122 5.36 2.83 9.74
N ILE A 123 4.45 1.89 9.50
CA ILE A 123 3.88 1.04 10.54
C ILE A 123 3.72 -0.39 10.05
N CYS A 124 4.16 -1.34 10.88
CA CYS A 124 3.97 -2.76 10.65
C CYS A 124 2.60 -3.21 11.21
N GLN A 125 1.81 -3.88 10.37
CA GLN A 125 0.50 -4.43 10.70
C GLN A 125 0.45 -5.92 10.34
N GLN A 126 -0.36 -6.67 11.07
CA GLN A 126 -0.77 -8.02 10.66
C GLN A 126 -1.91 -7.88 9.65
N HIS A 127 -1.81 -8.58 8.52
CA HIS A 127 -2.88 -8.71 7.54
C HIS A 127 -3.26 -10.18 7.38
N SER A 128 -4.56 -10.46 7.25
CA SER A 128 -5.08 -11.77 6.82
C SER A 128 -6.28 -11.59 5.92
N GLY A 129 -6.12 -11.88 4.63
CA GLY A 129 -7.19 -11.69 3.65
C GLY A 129 -6.70 -11.68 2.21
N LEU A 130 -7.57 -11.22 1.31
CA LEU A 130 -7.20 -10.98 -0.08
C LEU A 130 -6.33 -9.73 -0.19
N ALA A 131 -5.30 -9.83 -1.02
CA ALA A 131 -4.45 -8.75 -1.46
C ALA A 131 -4.44 -8.71 -2.98
N PHE A 132 -4.16 -7.54 -3.52
CA PHE A 132 -4.08 -7.31 -4.96
C PHE A 132 -2.68 -6.79 -5.31
N SER A 133 -2.09 -7.30 -6.39
CA SER A 133 -0.78 -6.83 -6.88
C SER A 133 -0.85 -6.52 -8.37
N LYS A 134 -0.17 -5.45 -8.78
CA LYS A 134 0.12 -5.13 -10.19
C LYS A 134 1.62 -5.18 -10.51
N GLU A 135 2.43 -5.67 -9.58
CA GLU A 135 3.88 -5.71 -9.73
C GLU A 135 4.29 -6.65 -10.88
N GLY A 136 5.14 -6.17 -11.78
CA GLY A 136 5.63 -6.93 -12.93
C GLY A 136 4.63 -7.11 -14.08
N ARG A 137 3.45 -6.47 -14.04
CA ARG A 137 2.44 -6.56 -15.11
C ARG A 137 2.42 -5.33 -16.00
N ARG A 138 2.10 -5.52 -17.28
CA ARG A 138 1.93 -4.40 -18.23
C ARG A 138 0.71 -3.55 -17.85
N ILE A 139 0.70 -2.29 -18.30
CA ILE A 139 -0.42 -1.35 -18.05
C ILE A 139 -1.79 -1.94 -18.46
N ASN A 140 -1.79 -2.83 -19.45
CA ASN A 140 -2.99 -3.45 -20.01
C ASN A 140 -3.30 -4.85 -19.44
N GLU A 141 -2.51 -5.34 -18.48
CA GLU A 141 -2.74 -6.63 -17.83
C GLU A 141 -3.42 -6.38 -16.47
N GLY A 142 -4.60 -6.98 -16.27
CA GLY A 142 -5.29 -6.95 -14.97
C GLY A 142 -4.37 -7.45 -13.85
N GLY A 143 -4.54 -6.87 -12.65
CA GLY A 143 -3.74 -7.26 -11.49
C GLY A 143 -4.10 -8.64 -10.94
N GLU A 144 -3.26 -9.16 -10.07
CA GLU A 144 -3.37 -10.50 -9.50
C GLU A 144 -3.93 -10.46 -8.09
N LYS A 145 -4.95 -11.29 -7.82
CA LYS A 145 -5.48 -11.51 -6.48
C LYS A 145 -4.75 -12.68 -5.83
N SER A 146 -4.25 -12.47 -4.63
CA SER A 146 -3.64 -13.53 -3.83
C SER A 146 -4.10 -13.43 -2.37
N ARG A 147 -4.08 -14.54 -1.65
CA ARG A 147 -4.33 -14.52 -0.21
C ARG A 147 -3.01 -14.26 0.51
N VAL A 148 -3.00 -13.24 1.36
CA VAL A 148 -1.83 -12.86 2.15
C VAL A 148 -2.19 -12.93 3.62
N ASP A 149 -1.45 -13.77 4.33
CA ASP A 149 -1.48 -13.89 5.78
C ASP A 149 -0.06 -13.69 6.32
N GLY A 150 0.17 -12.57 6.99
CA GLY A 150 1.51 -12.17 7.40
C GLY A 150 1.61 -10.69 7.78
N ARG A 151 2.85 -10.25 7.99
CA ARG A 151 3.18 -8.87 8.34
C ARG A 151 3.38 -8.03 7.10
N VAL A 152 2.73 -6.88 7.08
CA VAL A 152 2.86 -5.88 6.03
C VAL A 152 3.28 -4.56 6.62
N VAL A 153 4.09 -3.80 5.90
CA VAL A 153 4.47 -2.44 6.29
C VAL A 153 3.75 -1.42 5.41
N ILE A 154 3.11 -0.45 6.06
CA ILE A 154 2.37 0.66 5.44
C ILE A 154 3.13 1.96 5.71
N GLY A 155 3.02 2.95 4.84
CA GLY A 155 3.74 4.23 4.99
C GLY A 155 5.09 4.25 4.28
N ASP A 156 5.25 3.36 3.32
CA ASP A 156 6.41 3.26 2.44
C ASP A 156 6.37 4.41 1.41
N LYS A 157 6.90 5.57 1.80
CA LYS A 157 6.87 6.84 1.04
C LYS A 157 7.84 6.81 -0.15
N TRP A 158 7.71 5.83 -1.05
CA TRP A 158 8.39 5.90 -2.33
C TRP A 158 7.86 7.07 -3.15
N LYS A 159 8.65 7.51 -4.14
CA LYS A 159 8.11 8.13 -5.35
C LYS A 159 7.27 7.09 -6.10
N THR A 160 6.08 6.74 -5.60
CA THR A 160 5.18 5.86 -6.34
C THR A 160 4.53 6.73 -7.43
N PRO A 161 4.68 6.41 -8.72
CA PRO A 161 3.92 7.11 -9.75
C PRO A 161 2.44 6.77 -9.54
N ALA A 162 1.63 7.71 -9.05
CA ALA A 162 0.15 7.75 -9.15
C ALA A 162 -0.61 6.39 -9.24
N ASN A 163 -0.22 5.35 -8.49
CA ASN A 163 -0.61 3.97 -8.84
C ASN A 163 -2.02 3.57 -8.39
N LEU A 164 -2.69 4.41 -7.61
CA LEU A 164 -4.13 4.31 -7.43
C LEU A 164 -4.89 4.57 -8.74
N ASP A 165 -4.37 5.38 -9.67
CA ASP A 165 -5.05 5.64 -10.95
C ASP A 165 -5.20 4.36 -11.79
N PHE A 166 -4.32 3.39 -11.57
CA PHE A 166 -4.30 2.14 -12.34
C PHE A 166 -5.11 1.01 -11.71
N ILE A 167 -5.45 1.02 -10.41
CA ILE A 167 -6.29 -0.05 -9.81
C ILE A 167 -7.66 -0.12 -10.50
N PHE A 168 -8.19 1.02 -10.94
CA PHE A 168 -9.51 1.13 -11.60
C PHE A 168 -9.52 0.78 -13.08
N GLY A 169 -8.36 0.42 -13.64
CA GLY A 169 -8.24 -0.06 -15.01
C GLY A 169 -8.30 -1.58 -15.08
N LEU A 170 -9.35 -2.07 -15.76
CA LEU A 170 -9.57 -3.41 -16.38
C LEU A 170 -10.29 -4.44 -15.49
N GLU A 171 -11.26 -5.26 -15.94
CA GLU A 171 -11.97 -5.58 -17.20
C GLU A 171 -13.22 -6.35 -16.74
N ASP A 172 -14.46 -6.00 -17.12
CA ASP A 172 -15.10 -6.32 -18.40
C ASP A 172 -15.97 -5.15 -18.92
N ASN A 173 -15.94 -4.93 -20.23
CA ASN A 173 -16.56 -3.84 -21.01
C ASN A 173 -15.89 -2.45 -20.97
N ASN A 174 -14.58 -2.45 -21.28
CA ASN A 174 -13.82 -1.36 -21.92
C ASN A 174 -13.89 0.03 -21.27
N ILE A 175 -13.14 0.20 -20.17
CA ILE A 175 -12.48 1.48 -19.89
C ILE A 175 -11.29 1.56 -20.85
N HIS A 176 -11.52 2.08 -22.06
CA HIS A 176 -10.42 2.78 -22.70
C HIS A 176 -10.13 3.99 -21.79
N LEU A 177 -8.90 4.09 -21.28
CA LEU A 177 -8.29 5.38 -21.02
C LEU A 177 -8.28 6.11 -22.37
N VAL A 178 -9.43 6.68 -22.75
CA VAL A 178 -9.43 7.79 -23.68
C VAL A 178 -8.96 8.95 -22.82
N VAL A 179 -7.63 9.09 -22.73
CA VAL A 179 -7.04 10.42 -22.57
C VAL A 179 -7.46 11.18 -23.84
N ARG A 180 -8.70 11.70 -23.83
CA ARG A 180 -9.07 12.78 -24.73
C ARG A 180 -8.60 14.03 -24.01
N GLU A 181 -7.31 14.31 -24.18
CA GLU A 181 -6.92 15.71 -24.34
C GLU A 181 -7.88 16.30 -25.37
N SER A 182 -8.65 17.31 -24.98
CA SER A 182 -9.73 17.96 -25.74
C SER A 182 -11.12 17.31 -25.72
N GLU A 183 -11.83 17.42 -24.59
CA GLU A 183 -13.25 17.76 -24.64
C GLU A 183 -13.51 18.96 -23.75
N ARG A 184 -13.92 20.06 -24.39
CA ARG A 184 -14.34 21.31 -23.77
C ARG A 184 -15.27 20.99 -22.61
N GLU A 185 -14.94 21.54 -21.44
CA GLU A 185 -15.82 21.62 -20.28
C GLU A 185 -17.16 22.19 -20.71
N LEU A 186 -18.12 21.32 -21.00
CA LEU A 186 -19.51 21.69 -21.06
C LEU A 186 -19.89 22.04 -19.62
N PHE A 187 -20.05 23.35 -19.39
CA PHE A 187 -20.49 24.01 -18.18
C PHE A 187 -21.68 23.29 -17.52
N VAL A 188 -21.40 22.25 -16.76
CA VAL A 188 -22.21 21.84 -15.63
C VAL A 188 -21.53 22.53 -14.46
N SER A 189 -22.25 23.44 -13.78
CA SER A 189 -21.82 24.03 -12.51
C SER A 189 -21.12 22.94 -11.71
N ASP A 190 -19.84 23.14 -11.38
CA ASP A 190 -19.05 22.09 -10.76
C ASP A 190 -19.73 21.76 -9.42
N LEU A 191 -20.46 20.65 -9.32
CA LEU A 191 -21.18 20.25 -8.10
C LEU A 191 -20.24 19.94 -6.92
N ARG A 192 -18.95 20.18 -7.15
CA ARG A 192 -17.86 20.33 -6.19
C ARG A 192 -17.84 21.65 -5.44
N GLU A 193 -18.48 22.70 -5.93
CA GLU A 193 -18.48 24.04 -5.32
C GLU A 193 -18.83 24.07 -3.82
N PRO A 194 -19.78 23.25 -3.29
CA PRO A 194 -20.01 23.22 -1.84
C PRO A 194 -18.90 22.51 -1.04
N TYR A 195 -18.04 21.72 -1.68
CA TYR A 195 -16.98 20.95 -1.02
C TYR A 195 -15.61 21.61 -1.25
N GLN A 196 -15.05 22.25 -0.24
CA GLN A 196 -13.69 22.82 -0.29
C GLN A 196 -12.65 21.83 0.26
N TRP A 197 -12.60 20.62 -0.30
CA TRP A 197 -11.78 19.50 0.22
C TRP A 197 -10.61 19.11 -0.70
N ASP A 198 -10.16 20.04 -1.54
CA ASP A 198 -8.88 19.90 -2.23
C ASP A 198 -7.78 20.51 -1.38
N ASN A 199 -6.60 19.89 -1.40
CA ASN A 199 -5.42 20.35 -0.68
C ASN A 199 -5.57 20.35 0.86
N LEU A 200 -6.33 19.42 1.43
CA LEU A 200 -6.38 19.28 2.88
C LEU A 200 -5.04 18.72 3.39
N PRO A 201 -4.37 19.38 4.35
CA PRO A 201 -3.07 18.94 4.83
C PRO A 201 -3.16 17.63 5.62
N ILE A 202 -2.03 16.95 5.77
CA ILE A 202 -1.90 15.72 6.57
C ILE A 202 -2.31 15.90 8.04
N SER A 203 -2.30 17.14 8.55
CA SER A 203 -2.71 17.49 9.91
C SER A 203 -4.23 17.66 10.07
N THR A 204 -5.01 17.55 8.99
CA THR A 204 -6.47 17.69 9.05
C THR A 204 -7.10 16.59 9.90
N ALA A 205 -7.91 17.00 10.88
CA ALA A 205 -8.84 16.12 11.55
C ALA A 205 -10.07 15.90 10.63
N LEU A 206 -10.23 14.68 10.12
CA LEU A 206 -11.31 14.37 9.18
C LEU A 206 -12.68 14.41 9.86
N THR A 207 -13.65 15.05 9.21
CA THR A 207 -15.07 14.91 9.54
C THR A 207 -15.58 13.52 9.15
N ASP A 208 -16.76 13.13 9.64
CA ASP A 208 -17.38 11.84 9.29
C ASP A 208 -17.61 11.72 7.79
N GLU A 209 -18.11 12.80 7.17
CA GLU A 209 -18.32 12.86 5.72
C GLU A 209 -17.03 12.68 4.92
N GLN A 210 -15.95 13.33 5.35
CA GLN A 210 -14.64 13.17 4.72
C GLN A 210 -14.12 11.74 4.91
N ALA A 211 -14.21 11.19 6.13
CA ALA A 211 -13.75 9.85 6.41
C ALA A 211 -14.51 8.79 5.59
N MET A 212 -15.82 8.91 5.42
CA MET A 212 -16.60 7.97 4.61
C MET A 212 -16.12 7.86 3.15
N LEU A 213 -15.61 8.95 2.58
CA LEU A 213 -15.12 9.04 1.21
C LEU A 213 -13.67 8.58 1.04
N CYS A 214 -12.99 8.24 2.14
CA CYS A 214 -11.64 7.69 2.10
C CYS A 214 -11.61 6.25 1.53
N PRO A 215 -10.49 5.87 0.90
CA PRO A 215 -10.32 4.56 0.30
C PRO A 215 -10.54 3.38 1.26
N PRO A 216 -11.03 2.23 0.77
CA PRO A 216 -11.17 1.01 1.57
C PRO A 216 -9.87 0.22 1.72
N VAL A 217 -8.85 0.58 0.96
CA VAL A 217 -7.61 -0.15 0.80
C VAL A 217 -6.41 0.77 0.98
N VAL A 218 -5.27 0.18 1.30
CA VAL A 218 -3.98 0.87 1.39
C VAL A 218 -2.88 0.02 0.75
N ASP A 219 -1.89 0.70 0.20
CA ASP A 219 -0.69 0.06 -0.33
C ASP A 219 0.27 -0.27 0.81
N CYS A 220 0.90 -1.44 0.69
CA CYS A 220 1.83 -1.96 1.68
C CYS A 220 2.89 -2.84 1.04
N HIS A 221 3.96 -3.10 1.78
CA HIS A 221 4.98 -4.08 1.44
C HIS A 221 4.82 -5.34 2.29
N ASP A 222 4.65 -6.51 1.68
CA ASP A 222 4.63 -7.78 2.41
C ASP A 222 6.06 -8.19 2.78
N LEU A 223 6.32 -8.38 4.07
CA LEU A 223 7.66 -8.71 4.57
C LEU A 223 8.12 -10.11 4.14
N ARG A 224 7.18 -11.03 3.88
CA ARG A 224 7.52 -12.40 3.47
C ARG A 224 7.82 -12.49 1.97
N SER A 225 6.89 -12.09 1.12
CA SER A 225 7.08 -12.16 -0.34
C SER A 225 7.94 -11.04 -0.92
N LYS A 226 8.18 -9.98 -0.13
CA LYS A 226 8.89 -8.76 -0.54
C LYS A 226 8.23 -8.01 -1.70
N LYS A 227 6.92 -8.24 -1.92
CA LYS A 227 6.13 -7.63 -2.98
C LYS A 227 5.34 -6.43 -2.49
N ARG A 228 5.06 -5.51 -3.41
CA ARG A 228 4.10 -4.42 -3.19
C ARG A 228 2.69 -4.92 -3.45
N LEU A 229 1.82 -4.65 -2.49
CA LEU A 229 0.44 -5.12 -2.49
C LEU A 229 -0.51 -4.00 -2.07
N THR A 230 -1.75 -4.10 -2.51
CA THR A 230 -2.88 -3.34 -1.99
C THR A 230 -3.75 -4.27 -1.15
N VAL A 231 -4.04 -3.87 0.09
CA VAL A 231 -4.78 -4.68 1.07
C VAL A 231 -5.96 -3.92 1.67
N SER A 232 -6.96 -4.67 2.16
CA SER A 232 -8.13 -4.10 2.82
C SER A 232 -7.79 -3.52 4.19
N ILE A 233 -8.24 -2.28 4.45
CA ILE A 233 -8.07 -1.61 5.75
C ILE A 233 -8.72 -2.40 6.90
N VAL A 234 -9.81 -3.09 6.62
CA VAL A 234 -10.58 -3.84 7.62
C VAL A 234 -9.83 -5.11 8.06
N ASN A 235 -8.97 -5.64 7.19
CA ASN A 235 -8.19 -6.85 7.46
C ASN A 235 -6.83 -6.58 8.13
N LEU A 236 -6.51 -5.31 8.39
CA LEU A 236 -5.30 -4.92 9.13
C LEU A 236 -5.54 -4.96 10.64
N GLN A 237 -4.58 -5.47 11.39
CA GLN A 237 -4.60 -5.50 12.86
C GLN A 237 -3.21 -5.17 13.42
N PRO A 238 -3.13 -4.56 14.62
CA PRO A 238 -1.86 -4.39 15.30
C PRO A 238 -1.13 -5.72 15.46
N VAL A 239 0.18 -5.72 15.20
CA VAL A 239 1.01 -6.92 15.38
C VAL A 239 1.04 -7.32 16.85
N LYS A 240 0.78 -8.61 17.11
CA LYS A 240 0.99 -9.23 18.42
C LYS A 240 2.44 -9.66 18.53
N TRP A 241 3.29 -8.78 19.05
CA TRP A 241 4.73 -9.03 19.23
C TRP A 241 5.01 -9.97 20.40
N ASN A 242 5.91 -10.94 20.20
CA ASN A 242 6.37 -11.84 21.26
C ASN A 242 7.60 -11.26 21.98
N GLN A 243 7.37 -10.47 23.03
CA GLN A 243 8.47 -9.84 23.77
C GLN A 243 9.37 -10.83 24.50
N ASP A 244 8.87 -12.03 24.78
CA ASP A 244 9.62 -13.12 25.42
C ASP A 244 10.37 -13.99 24.39
N ALA A 245 10.34 -13.65 23.10
CA ALA A 245 11.00 -14.46 22.07
C ALA A 245 12.50 -14.63 22.35
N LEU A 246 13.17 -13.57 22.80
CA LEU A 246 14.61 -13.59 23.07
C LEU A 246 14.97 -14.47 24.28
N SER A 247 14.12 -14.49 25.31
CA SER A 247 14.33 -15.31 26.50
C SER A 247 14.12 -16.81 26.22
N GLN A 248 13.26 -17.14 25.25
CA GLN A 248 12.97 -18.51 24.80
C GLN A 248 14.10 -19.15 23.97
N LEU A 249 15.08 -18.38 23.49
CA LEU A 249 16.20 -18.92 22.72
C LEU A 249 17.05 -19.87 23.57
N VAL A 250 17.59 -20.93 22.95
CA VAL A 250 18.58 -21.79 23.61
C VAL A 250 19.97 -21.17 23.42
N LEU A 251 20.29 -20.21 24.28
CA LEU A 251 21.57 -19.49 24.32
C LEU A 251 22.09 -19.44 25.76
N ASP A 252 23.42 -19.34 25.91
CA ASP A 252 24.04 -19.10 27.21
C ASP A 252 23.50 -17.80 27.82
N GLU A 253 23.20 -17.84 29.12
CA GLU A 253 22.51 -16.77 29.84
C GLU A 253 23.27 -15.43 29.76
N LYS A 254 24.62 -15.47 29.79
CA LYS A 254 25.43 -14.25 29.66
C LYS A 254 25.29 -13.63 28.27
N LYS A 255 25.20 -14.46 27.22
CA LYS A 255 25.00 -13.99 25.83
C LYS A 255 23.61 -13.37 25.66
N LYS A 256 22.57 -13.98 26.25
CA LYS A 256 21.21 -13.41 26.24
C LYS A 256 21.18 -12.04 26.89
N GLN A 257 21.71 -11.93 28.12
CA GLN A 257 21.76 -10.66 28.86
C GLN A 257 22.54 -9.58 28.10
N MET A 258 23.65 -9.95 27.45
CA MET A 258 24.41 -9.03 26.59
C MET A 258 23.59 -8.55 25.39
N LEU A 259 22.91 -9.47 24.68
CA LEU A 259 22.06 -9.12 23.54
C LEU A 259 20.89 -8.22 23.95
N GLU A 260 20.16 -8.60 25.00
CA GLU A 260 19.08 -7.80 25.58
C GLU A 260 19.55 -6.39 25.95
N GLY A 261 20.69 -6.29 26.65
CA GLY A 261 21.26 -5.01 27.05
C GLY A 261 21.62 -4.11 25.86
N LEU A 262 22.28 -4.66 24.84
CA LEU A 262 22.66 -3.92 23.63
C LEU A 262 21.43 -3.43 22.86
N VAL A 263 20.47 -4.33 22.66
CA VAL A 263 19.26 -4.08 21.87
C VAL A 263 18.35 -3.05 22.54
N HIS A 264 18.12 -3.18 23.86
CA HIS A 264 17.32 -2.22 24.61
C HIS A 264 17.99 -0.86 24.75
N HIS A 265 19.31 -0.82 24.97
CA HIS A 265 20.05 0.44 25.04
C HIS A 265 19.98 1.19 23.71
N HIS A 266 20.19 0.51 22.58
CA HIS A 266 20.11 1.11 21.25
C HIS A 266 18.69 1.63 20.95
N THR A 267 17.67 0.83 21.20
CA THR A 267 16.27 1.21 20.93
C THR A 267 15.80 2.39 21.79
N ASN A 268 16.23 2.45 23.06
CA ASN A 268 15.83 3.53 23.97
C ASN A 268 16.58 4.85 23.71
N ARG A 269 17.86 4.79 23.31
CA ARG A 269 18.65 5.99 22.94
C ARG A 269 18.02 6.71 21.74
N HIS A 270 17.55 5.95 20.76
CA HIS A 270 16.83 6.48 19.60
C HIS A 270 15.53 7.21 20.00
N ARG A 271 14.80 6.70 21.01
CA ARG A 271 13.55 7.32 21.49
C ARG A 271 13.76 8.60 22.31
N ARG A 272 14.90 8.74 22.99
CA ARG A 272 15.15 9.87 23.89
C ARG A 272 15.79 11.09 23.22
N ASN A 273 16.07 11.05 21.91
CA ASN A 273 16.81 12.10 21.21
C ASN A 273 18.10 12.53 21.94
N GLU A 274 18.72 11.59 22.66
CA GLU A 274 19.94 11.87 23.42
C GLU A 274 21.09 12.08 22.43
N LYS A 275 21.53 13.34 22.30
CA LYS A 275 22.75 13.74 21.58
C LYS A 275 23.99 13.29 22.35
N GLY A 276 24.15 11.98 22.51
CA GLY A 276 25.27 11.36 23.24
C GLY A 276 26.41 10.92 22.33
N ASP A 277 26.43 11.38 21.08
CA ASP A 277 27.50 11.07 20.15
C ASP A 277 28.69 11.99 20.44
N LEU A 278 29.76 11.44 21.02
CA LEU A 278 31.06 12.10 21.17
C LEU A 278 31.59 12.61 19.81
N ILE A 279 31.18 11.97 18.71
CA ILE A 279 31.43 12.37 17.32
C ILE A 279 30.09 12.37 16.60
N ALA A 280 29.61 13.53 16.16
CA ALA A 280 28.34 13.65 15.45
C ALA A 280 28.22 12.63 14.30
N GLY A 281 27.19 11.79 14.36
CA GLY A 281 26.92 10.75 13.36
C GLY A 281 27.62 9.41 13.60
N LYS A 282 28.39 9.24 14.70
CA LYS A 282 29.00 7.95 15.08
C LYS A 282 28.41 7.43 16.40
N GLY A 283 28.00 6.16 16.42
CA GLY A 283 27.47 5.48 17.60
C GLY A 283 25.96 5.22 17.57
N GLN A 284 25.30 5.49 16.43
CA GLN A 284 23.85 5.29 16.26
C GLN A 284 23.47 3.95 15.63
N SER A 285 24.43 3.16 15.18
CA SER A 285 24.18 1.84 14.58
C SER A 285 24.59 0.73 15.54
N LEU A 286 23.71 -0.27 15.68
CA LEU A 286 24.00 -1.53 16.34
C LEU A 286 24.14 -2.60 15.25
N VAL A 287 25.34 -3.19 15.14
CA VAL A 287 25.61 -4.29 14.23
C VAL A 287 25.96 -5.51 15.07
N ILE A 288 25.26 -6.61 14.83
CA ILE A 288 25.45 -7.88 15.53
C ILE A 288 25.85 -8.92 14.50
N LEU A 289 27.02 -9.56 14.70
CA LEU A 289 27.46 -10.70 13.92
C LEU A 289 27.11 -11.99 14.66
N LEU A 290 26.19 -12.76 14.10
CA LEU A 290 25.85 -14.10 14.58
C LEU A 290 26.63 -15.12 13.74
N TYR A 291 27.60 -15.81 14.35
CA TYR A 291 28.42 -16.83 13.68
C TYR A 291 28.29 -18.19 14.36
N GLY A 292 28.46 -19.26 13.57
CA GLY A 292 28.38 -20.63 14.04
C GLY A 292 27.87 -21.58 12.95
N PRO A 293 27.85 -22.90 13.22
CA PRO A 293 27.37 -23.91 12.26
C PRO A 293 25.96 -23.62 11.72
N PRO A 294 25.57 -24.15 10.55
CA PRO A 294 24.20 -24.09 10.08
C PRO A 294 23.25 -24.78 11.08
N GLY A 295 22.01 -24.30 11.19
CA GLY A 295 20.98 -24.90 12.05
C GLY A 295 21.02 -24.52 13.53
N VAL A 296 21.96 -23.69 14.00
CA VAL A 296 22.05 -23.28 15.43
C VAL A 296 21.15 -22.10 15.82
N GLY A 297 20.19 -21.71 14.97
CA GLY A 297 19.21 -20.67 15.29
C GLY A 297 19.69 -19.22 15.11
N LYS A 298 20.63 -18.95 14.20
CA LYS A 298 21.11 -17.57 13.89
C LYS A 298 19.97 -16.67 13.40
N THR A 299 19.26 -17.11 12.35
CA THR A 299 18.08 -16.42 11.79
C THR A 299 16.99 -16.26 12.85
N LEU A 300 16.70 -17.33 13.61
CA LEU A 300 15.75 -17.30 14.72
C LEU A 300 16.13 -16.28 15.82
N THR A 301 17.42 -16.10 16.07
CA THR A 301 17.91 -15.08 17.03
C THR A 301 17.61 -13.67 16.53
N ALA A 302 17.81 -13.39 15.24
CA ALA A 302 17.46 -12.10 14.65
C ALA A 302 15.95 -11.83 14.66
N GLU A 303 15.14 -12.84 14.33
CA GLU A 303 13.67 -12.79 14.46
C GLU A 303 13.25 -12.48 15.90
N SER A 304 13.84 -13.17 16.88
CA SER A 304 13.55 -12.98 18.30
C SER A 304 13.93 -11.59 18.80
N ILE A 305 15.02 -11.01 18.29
CA ILE A 305 15.39 -9.62 18.55
C ILE A 305 14.31 -8.68 18.01
N ALA A 306 13.88 -8.85 16.75
CA ALA A 306 12.86 -8.02 16.13
C ALA A 306 11.51 -8.07 16.90
N GLU A 307 11.12 -9.25 17.38
CA GLU A 307 9.96 -9.41 18.27
C GLU A 307 10.11 -8.63 19.59
N ALA A 308 11.25 -8.79 20.25
CA ALA A 308 11.53 -8.16 21.55
C ALA A 308 11.48 -6.63 21.48
N VAL A 309 11.96 -6.03 20.38
CA VAL A 309 11.93 -4.57 20.18
C VAL A 309 10.67 -4.05 19.47
N ARG A 310 9.76 -4.94 19.06
CA ARG A 310 8.54 -4.61 18.32
C ARG A 310 8.81 -3.89 17.00
N LYS A 311 9.81 -4.37 16.25
CA LYS A 311 10.20 -3.81 14.95
C LYS A 311 10.01 -4.85 13.84
N PRO A 312 9.62 -4.44 12.62
CA PRO A 312 9.60 -5.36 11.49
C PRO A 312 11.00 -5.94 11.23
N LEU A 313 11.06 -7.16 10.70
CA LEU A 313 12.29 -7.78 10.24
C LEU A 313 12.36 -7.67 8.72
N VAL A 314 13.36 -6.96 8.20
CA VAL A 314 13.72 -6.94 6.79
C VAL A 314 14.83 -7.96 6.60
N ALA A 315 14.57 -9.03 5.85
CA ALA A 315 15.55 -10.08 5.61
C ALA A 315 16.03 -10.06 4.15
N MET A 316 17.34 -10.08 3.96
CA MET A 316 18.01 -10.30 2.68
C MET A 316 18.91 -11.53 2.82
N SER A 317 18.68 -12.56 2.00
CA SER A 317 19.66 -13.61 1.81
C SER A 317 20.59 -13.19 0.67
N ILE A 318 21.89 -13.14 0.96
CA ILE A 318 22.89 -12.69 -0.01
C ILE A 318 23.29 -13.83 -0.96
N GLY A 319 23.24 -15.09 -0.49
CA GLY A 319 23.64 -16.27 -1.26
C GLY A 319 22.63 -16.78 -2.28
N GLU A 320 21.37 -16.29 -2.26
CA GLU A 320 20.30 -16.80 -3.13
C GLU A 320 20.42 -16.41 -4.61
N MET A 321 21.24 -15.43 -4.98
CA MET A 321 21.35 -14.94 -6.37
C MET A 321 22.81 -14.66 -6.77
N VAL A 322 23.10 -14.83 -8.06
CA VAL A 322 24.38 -14.42 -8.65
C VAL A 322 24.29 -12.91 -8.91
N TRP A 323 24.82 -12.12 -7.99
CA TRP A 323 24.87 -10.67 -8.10
C TRP A 323 26.16 -10.24 -8.81
N ASP A 324 26.06 -9.26 -9.72
CA ASP A 324 27.23 -8.42 -10.01
C ASP A 324 27.42 -7.37 -8.89
N GLU A 325 28.59 -6.74 -8.84
CA GLU A 325 28.93 -5.78 -7.79
C GLU A 325 27.95 -4.60 -7.71
N THR A 326 27.51 -4.10 -8.86
CA THR A 326 26.58 -2.97 -8.96
C THR A 326 25.19 -3.36 -8.44
N GLN A 327 24.68 -4.52 -8.86
CA GLN A 327 23.38 -5.04 -8.44
C GLN A 327 23.35 -5.30 -6.93
N LEU A 328 24.42 -5.88 -6.37
CA LEU A 328 24.54 -6.08 -4.94
C LEU A 328 24.54 -4.75 -4.18
N GLN A 329 25.30 -3.76 -4.65
CA GLN A 329 25.35 -2.44 -4.04
C GLN A 329 23.98 -1.75 -4.06
N GLU A 330 23.30 -1.71 -5.21
CA GLU A 330 21.96 -1.13 -5.33
C GLU A 330 20.95 -1.84 -4.42
N ARG A 331 21.05 -3.18 -4.35
CA ARG A 331 20.16 -3.99 -3.54
C ARG A 331 20.40 -3.77 -2.05
N LEU A 332 21.65 -3.71 -1.61
CA LEU A 332 22.00 -3.35 -0.22
C LEU A 332 21.50 -1.95 0.12
N GLN A 333 21.79 -0.94 -0.72
CA GLN A 333 21.30 0.43 -0.51
C GLN A 333 19.78 0.47 -0.35
N THR A 334 19.06 -0.29 -1.18
CA THR A 334 17.60 -0.39 -1.10
C THR A 334 17.12 -0.99 0.22
N GLU A 335 17.70 -2.11 0.68
CA GLU A 335 17.27 -2.75 1.93
C GLU A 335 17.70 -1.96 3.19
N PHE A 336 18.86 -1.29 3.17
CA PHE A 336 19.25 -0.36 4.22
C PHE A 336 18.27 0.81 4.31
N GLN A 337 17.90 1.41 3.17
CA GLN A 337 16.93 2.50 3.14
C GLN A 337 15.56 2.06 3.66
N ARG A 338 15.07 0.88 3.24
CA ARG A 338 13.83 0.30 3.78
C ARG A 338 13.89 0.09 5.29
N ALA A 339 15.01 -0.44 5.79
CA ALA A 339 15.16 -0.65 7.22
C ALA A 339 15.16 0.66 8.02
N ILE A 340 15.72 1.74 7.47
CA ILE A 340 15.65 3.09 8.05
C ILE A 340 14.22 3.61 8.02
N ASP A 341 13.58 3.59 6.85
CA ASP A 341 12.24 4.18 6.65
C ASP A 341 11.16 3.47 7.47
N TRP A 342 11.32 2.16 7.68
CA TRP A 342 10.36 1.33 8.42
C TRP A 342 10.72 1.14 9.89
N ASP A 343 11.81 1.76 10.37
CA ASP A 343 12.40 1.53 11.70
C ASP A 343 12.52 0.02 12.01
N ALA A 344 13.18 -0.71 11.12
CA ALA A 344 13.23 -2.17 11.10
C ALA A 344 14.56 -2.74 11.63
N VAL A 345 14.54 -4.03 11.99
CA VAL A 345 15.76 -4.84 12.11
C VAL A 345 16.10 -5.37 10.71
N LEU A 346 17.31 -5.10 10.23
CA LEU A 346 17.83 -5.65 8.98
C LEU A 346 18.64 -6.91 9.27
N LEU A 347 18.23 -8.04 8.68
CA LEU A 347 18.97 -9.28 8.65
C LEU A 347 19.63 -9.46 7.28
N LEU A 348 20.96 -9.56 7.29
CA LEU A 348 21.75 -10.02 6.15
C LEU A 348 22.15 -11.47 6.41
N ASP A 349 21.43 -12.41 5.78
CA ASP A 349 21.72 -13.83 5.89
C ASP A 349 22.76 -14.25 4.84
N GLU A 350 23.58 -15.25 5.19
CA GLU A 350 24.69 -15.75 4.35
C GLU A 350 25.68 -14.65 3.91
N ALA A 351 25.95 -13.70 4.80
CA ALA A 351 26.85 -12.58 4.53
C ALA A 351 28.31 -12.98 4.29
N ASP A 352 28.72 -14.18 4.69
CA ASP A 352 30.04 -14.74 4.45
C ASP A 352 30.36 -14.89 2.95
N VAL A 353 29.35 -15.01 2.08
CA VAL A 353 29.51 -15.02 0.61
C VAL A 353 30.13 -13.71 0.08
N VAL A 354 29.86 -12.58 0.74
CA VAL A 354 30.37 -11.26 0.34
C VAL A 354 31.54 -10.81 1.21
N LEU A 355 31.62 -11.29 2.44
CA LEU A 355 32.66 -10.92 3.40
C LEU A 355 33.96 -11.75 3.25
N GLU A 356 34.27 -12.24 2.04
CA GLU A 356 35.52 -12.97 1.78
C GLU A 356 36.75 -12.15 2.23
N ALA A 357 37.68 -12.85 2.89
CA ALA A 357 38.93 -12.25 3.36
C ALA A 357 39.71 -11.66 2.17
N ARG A 358 40.26 -10.45 2.34
CA ARG A 358 41.10 -9.78 1.35
C ARG A 358 42.21 -10.72 0.86
N SER A 359 42.03 -11.34 -0.31
CA SER A 359 43.13 -11.95 -1.04
C SER A 359 43.87 -10.82 -1.77
N PHE A 360 45.19 -10.82 -1.70
CA PHE A 360 46.03 -9.80 -2.34
C PHE A 360 45.93 -9.81 -3.88
N GLU A 361 45.20 -10.75 -4.48
CA GLU A 361 45.12 -10.96 -5.92
C GLU A 361 43.87 -10.38 -6.59
N ASP A 362 42.82 -10.02 -5.84
CA ASP A 362 41.59 -9.46 -6.43
C ASP A 362 41.51 -7.93 -6.29
N VAL A 363 42.37 -7.23 -7.03
CA VAL A 363 42.33 -5.78 -7.20
C VAL A 363 40.99 -5.30 -7.81
N ARG A 364 40.21 -6.20 -8.43
CA ARG A 364 38.90 -5.88 -9.00
C ARG A 364 37.75 -5.85 -7.99
N ARG A 365 37.83 -6.59 -6.87
CA ARG A 365 36.83 -6.50 -5.77
C ARG A 365 37.06 -5.33 -4.82
N ASN A 366 38.19 -4.62 -4.97
CA ASN A 366 38.62 -3.57 -4.04
C ASN A 366 37.91 -2.21 -4.23
N GLY A 367 36.87 -2.11 -5.07
CA GLY A 367 36.15 -0.85 -5.30
C GLY A 367 35.22 -0.40 -4.15
N ILE A 368 34.87 -1.29 -3.21
CA ILE A 368 33.74 -1.07 -2.29
C ILE A 368 34.09 -0.22 -1.05
N VAL A 369 35.36 0.14 -0.80
CA VAL A 369 35.76 0.85 0.45
C VAL A 369 36.57 2.13 0.20
N SER A 370 36.38 2.79 -0.94
CA SER A 370 36.95 4.12 -1.18
C SER A 370 36.00 5.02 -1.94
N SER A 371 34.99 5.56 -1.26
CA SER A 371 34.23 6.75 -1.63
C SER A 371 33.58 7.35 -0.39
#